data_AF-A0A857J727-F1
#
_entry.id   AF-A0A857J727-F1
#
_cell.length_a   1.000
_cell.length_b   1.000
_cell.length_c   1.000
_cell.angle_alpha   90.00
_cell.angle_beta   90.00
_cell.angle_gamma   90.00
#
_symmetry.space_group_name_H-M   'P 1'
#
loop_
_entity.id
_entity.type
_entity.pdbx_description
1 polymer ?
#
loop_
_entity_poly.entity_id
_entity_poly.type
_entity_poly.pdbx_seq_one_letter_code
_entity_poly.pdbx_strand_id
1 'polypeptide(L)'
;MPSIKPPWPGLALAFLAHAACAAPSGSISTIYEGALPADAKWLCTEDSPCAVTGVKEVWYGRYTNWRYRQLTGGFRCGNELFTDPIGGVKKDCFVRDTTESTLLPPRLAVLPVTIELNDLATVEAGRYSVDLVVGMQRIALKAPHFEGTLGSLGLATDPSMTQDYFQFNIVDSKPPTRQYSLFIAATQERCTSFRRMGDGSMAMSMGRFMDIYSIITEPATGFIPQRSEMQRLCTNDRGQLAFYLHSPSIDAFRIKVVSHGIAGKANDVFDLYIPTALNAVYTQ
;
A
#
# COMPACT_ATOMS: atom_id res chain seq x y z
N MET A 1 -53.71 -52.14 -6.00
CA MET A 1 -54.02 -50.72 -5.69
C MET A 1 -52.86 -50.15 -4.88
N PRO A 2 -52.33 -48.96 -5.18
CA PRO A 2 -52.01 -48.37 -6.48
C PRO A 2 -50.50 -48.10 -6.65
N SER A 3 -50.11 -48.04 -7.92
CA SER A 3 -48.88 -47.47 -8.45
C SER A 3 -48.79 -45.98 -8.13
N ILE A 4 -47.64 -45.50 -7.63
CA ILE A 4 -47.28 -44.08 -7.67
C ILE A 4 -46.02 -43.95 -8.53
N LYS A 5 -46.24 -43.62 -9.80
CA LYS A 5 -45.20 -43.06 -10.67
C LYS A 5 -45.04 -41.59 -10.32
N PRO A 6 -43.82 -41.06 -10.14
CA PRO A 6 -43.61 -39.62 -10.26
C PRO A 6 -43.78 -39.20 -11.73
N PRO A 7 -44.55 -38.15 -12.04
CA PRO A 7 -44.40 -37.41 -13.28
C PRO A 7 -43.08 -36.62 -13.15
N TRP A 8 -42.27 -36.46 -14.18
CA TRP A 8 -42.22 -35.27 -15.04
C TRP A 8 -41.02 -35.50 -15.99
N PRO A 9 -41.07 -34.97 -17.23
CA PRO A 9 -40.13 -35.29 -18.28
C PRO A 9 -38.78 -34.60 -18.06
N GLY A 10 -37.73 -35.21 -18.59
CA GLY A 10 -36.37 -34.71 -18.51
C GLY A 10 -36.24 -33.29 -19.04
N LEU A 11 -35.90 -32.36 -18.15
CA LEU A 11 -35.26 -31.11 -18.49
C LEU A 11 -33.77 -31.33 -18.32
N ALA A 12 -33.08 -31.58 -19.43
CA ALA A 12 -31.66 -31.36 -19.50
C ALA A 12 -31.42 -29.88 -19.13
N LEU A 13 -30.86 -29.64 -17.95
CA LEU A 13 -30.31 -28.35 -17.57
C LEU A 13 -29.18 -28.06 -18.56
N ALA A 14 -29.51 -27.36 -19.64
CA ALA A 14 -28.54 -26.57 -20.35
C ALA A 14 -27.98 -25.59 -19.30
N PHE A 15 -26.77 -25.88 -18.82
CA PHE A 15 -25.94 -24.87 -18.16
C PHE A 15 -25.72 -23.77 -19.19
N LEU A 16 -26.62 -22.79 -19.22
CA LEU A 16 -26.31 -21.46 -19.70
C LEU A 16 -25.21 -20.97 -18.77
N ALA A 17 -23.96 -21.13 -19.22
CA ALA A 17 -22.83 -20.39 -18.73
C ALA A 17 -23.23 -18.92 -18.86
N HIS A 18 -23.70 -18.34 -17.76
CA HIS A 18 -23.81 -16.91 -17.64
C HIS A 18 -22.38 -16.43 -17.80
N ALA A 19 -22.09 -15.76 -18.92
CA ALA A 19 -20.92 -14.92 -19.02
C ALA A 19 -20.97 -14.00 -17.79
N ALA A 20 -20.11 -14.28 -16.81
CA ALA A 20 -19.92 -13.38 -15.71
C ALA A 20 -19.53 -12.04 -16.34
N CYS A 21 -20.44 -11.06 -16.29
CA CYS A 21 -20.11 -9.71 -16.67
C CYS A 21 -19.03 -9.26 -15.69
N ALA A 22 -17.78 -9.22 -16.15
CA ALA A 22 -16.68 -8.70 -15.37
C ALA A 22 -17.06 -7.27 -14.97
N ALA A 23 -17.30 -7.04 -13.68
CA ALA A 23 -17.59 -5.70 -13.20
C ALA A 23 -16.34 -4.82 -13.46
N PRO A 24 -16.53 -3.56 -13.91
CA PRO A 24 -15.43 -2.64 -14.12
C PRO A 24 -14.69 -2.38 -12.79
N SER A 25 -13.53 -3.01 -12.63
CA SER A 25 -12.69 -2.95 -11.44
C SER A 25 -11.72 -1.76 -11.54
N GLY A 26 -12.22 -0.55 -11.32
CA GLY A 26 -11.38 0.65 -11.27
C GLY A 26 -12.17 1.90 -10.90
N SER A 27 -11.59 2.76 -10.07
CA SER A 27 -12.16 4.09 -9.78
C SER A 27 -12.16 4.98 -11.04
N ILE A 28 -13.17 5.84 -11.15
CA ILE A 28 -13.30 6.81 -12.25
C ILE A 28 -12.33 7.97 -11.98
N SER A 29 -11.48 8.32 -12.95
CA SER A 29 -10.65 9.52 -12.86
C SER A 29 -11.51 10.80 -12.86
N THR A 30 -11.00 11.88 -12.28
CA THR A 30 -11.48 13.23 -12.61
C THR A 30 -11.30 13.50 -14.10
N ILE A 31 -11.93 14.56 -14.61
CA ILE A 31 -11.68 15.01 -15.99
C ILE A 31 -10.19 15.33 -16.13
N TYR A 32 -9.56 14.75 -17.13
CA TYR A 32 -8.22 15.04 -17.57
C TYR A 32 -8.29 15.95 -18.79
N GLU A 33 -7.74 17.15 -18.64
CA GLU A 33 -7.59 18.13 -19.72
C GLU A 33 -6.17 18.07 -20.28
N GLY A 34 -5.99 17.51 -21.47
CA GLY A 34 -4.67 17.33 -22.10
C GLY A 34 -4.67 16.41 -23.31
N ALA A 35 -3.48 16.22 -23.89
CA ALA A 35 -3.31 15.26 -24.98
C ALA A 35 -3.52 13.82 -24.47
N LEU A 36 -4.16 13.00 -25.28
CA LEU A 36 -4.23 11.56 -25.02
C LEU A 36 -2.79 10.99 -24.91
N PRO A 37 -2.51 10.04 -23.98
CA PRO A 37 -1.20 9.40 -23.92
C PRO A 37 -0.77 8.85 -25.29
N ALA A 38 0.49 9.07 -25.65
CA ALA A 38 0.99 8.75 -26.99
C ALA A 38 0.97 7.24 -27.31
N ASP A 39 0.95 6.40 -26.29
CA ASP A 39 0.85 4.94 -26.37
C ASP A 39 -0.59 4.41 -26.39
N ALA A 40 -1.58 5.29 -26.23
CA ALA A 40 -2.99 4.92 -26.30
C ALA A 40 -3.43 4.68 -27.74
N LYS A 41 -4.11 3.54 -27.94
CA LYS A 41 -4.59 3.07 -29.23
C LYS A 41 -6.10 3.17 -29.25
N TRP A 42 -6.67 3.59 -30.38
CA TRP A 42 -8.13 3.58 -30.54
C TRP A 42 -8.67 2.17 -30.33
N LEU A 43 -9.75 2.05 -29.55
CA LEU A 43 -10.41 0.78 -29.24
C LEU A 43 -11.77 0.68 -29.92
N CYS A 44 -12.64 1.67 -29.72
CA CYS A 44 -14.02 1.65 -30.18
C CYS A 44 -14.71 3.03 -30.04
N THR A 45 -15.84 3.20 -30.71
CA THR A 45 -16.68 4.41 -30.64
C THR A 45 -17.59 4.44 -29.40
N GLU A 46 -18.01 5.64 -28.98
CA GLU A 46 -19.09 5.82 -27.98
C GLU A 46 -20.34 4.99 -28.35
N ASP A 47 -21.00 4.49 -27.31
CA ASP A 47 -22.14 3.58 -27.30
C ASP A 47 -21.92 2.18 -27.88
N SER A 48 -20.69 1.87 -28.31
CA SER A 48 -20.37 0.55 -28.85
C SER A 48 -19.89 -0.43 -27.75
N PRO A 49 -20.16 -1.74 -27.91
CA PRO A 49 -19.55 -2.76 -27.06
C PRO A 49 -18.06 -2.90 -27.40
N CYS A 50 -17.23 -3.00 -26.37
CA CYS A 50 -15.77 -3.08 -26.47
C CYS A 50 -15.26 -4.16 -25.51
N ALA A 51 -14.06 -4.66 -25.76
CA ALA A 51 -13.43 -5.63 -24.87
C ALA A 51 -11.93 -5.44 -24.82
N VAL A 52 -11.37 -5.75 -23.66
CA VAL A 52 -9.92 -5.79 -23.44
C VAL A 52 -9.53 -7.12 -22.80
N THR A 53 -8.33 -7.60 -23.12
CA THR A 53 -7.76 -8.82 -22.51
C THR A 53 -6.76 -8.43 -21.42
N GLY A 54 -6.96 -8.96 -20.21
CA GLY A 54 -6.25 -8.51 -19.02
C GLY A 54 -6.73 -7.12 -18.56
N VAL A 55 -6.12 -6.59 -17.51
CA VAL A 55 -6.43 -5.23 -17.05
C VAL A 55 -5.75 -4.21 -17.96
N LYS A 56 -6.52 -3.28 -18.52
CA LYS A 56 -6.05 -2.19 -19.36
C LYS A 56 -6.56 -0.85 -18.86
N GLU A 57 -5.84 0.23 -19.17
CA GLU A 57 -6.29 1.58 -18.91
C GLU A 57 -7.07 2.05 -20.13
N VAL A 58 -8.36 2.30 -19.94
CA VAL A 58 -9.29 2.71 -20.99
C VAL A 58 -9.61 4.18 -20.81
N TRP A 59 -9.34 4.97 -21.83
CA TRP A 59 -9.54 6.41 -21.91
C TRP A 59 -10.76 6.71 -22.77
N TYR A 60 -11.69 7.50 -22.25
CA TYR A 60 -12.92 7.91 -22.89
C TYR A 60 -12.95 9.42 -23.04
N GLY A 61 -13.12 9.93 -24.25
CA GLY A 61 -13.11 11.37 -24.48
C GLY A 61 -12.90 11.78 -25.92
N ARG A 62 -12.64 13.07 -26.11
CA ARG A 62 -12.39 13.70 -27.41
C ARG A 62 -11.57 14.98 -27.22
N TYR A 63 -10.77 15.31 -28.24
CA TYR A 63 -9.87 16.47 -28.23
C TYR A 63 -8.91 16.43 -27.04
N THR A 64 -9.12 17.30 -26.05
CA THR A 64 -8.32 17.38 -24.85
C THR A 64 -9.09 16.95 -23.60
N ASN A 65 -10.35 16.52 -23.69
CA ASN A 65 -11.16 16.20 -22.52
C ASN A 65 -11.35 14.69 -22.40
N TRP A 66 -10.78 14.11 -21.36
CA TRP A 66 -10.71 12.66 -21.16
C TRP A 66 -11.12 12.26 -19.75
N ARG A 67 -11.65 11.05 -19.61
CA ARG A 67 -11.71 10.30 -18.35
C ARG A 67 -11.19 8.91 -18.60
N TYR A 68 -10.58 8.28 -17.61
CA TYR A 68 -10.07 6.93 -17.78
C TYR A 68 -10.35 6.06 -16.57
N ARG A 69 -10.34 4.75 -16.81
CA ARG A 69 -10.54 3.69 -15.83
C ARG A 69 -9.70 2.48 -16.17
N GLN A 70 -9.34 1.72 -15.15
CA GLN A 70 -8.85 0.36 -15.35
C GLN A 70 -10.03 -0.59 -15.56
N LEU A 71 -10.01 -1.32 -16.67
CA LEU A 71 -11.07 -2.24 -17.07
C LEU A 71 -10.46 -3.58 -17.48
N THR A 72 -11.24 -4.64 -17.31
CA THR A 72 -10.94 -5.99 -17.81
C THR A 72 -12.20 -6.57 -18.42
N GLY A 73 -12.06 -7.40 -19.45
CA GLY A 73 -13.20 -8.02 -20.12
C GLY A 73 -14.01 -7.04 -20.98
N GLY A 74 -15.29 -7.36 -21.17
CA GLY A 74 -16.21 -6.59 -22.02
C GLY A 74 -16.90 -5.44 -21.28
N PHE A 75 -17.06 -4.31 -21.95
CA PHE A 75 -17.76 -3.13 -21.42
C PHE A 75 -18.38 -2.31 -22.56
N ARG A 76 -19.31 -1.40 -22.22
CA ARG A 76 -19.87 -0.42 -23.16
C ARG A 76 -19.09 0.89 -23.05
N CYS A 77 -18.55 1.38 -24.16
CA CYS A 77 -17.88 2.67 -24.19
C CYS A 77 -18.92 3.78 -24.09
N GLY A 78 -19.02 4.49 -22.95
CA GLY A 78 -20.03 5.55 -22.85
C GLY A 78 -20.12 6.24 -21.50
N ASN A 79 -21.01 7.23 -21.43
CA ASN A 79 -21.18 8.12 -20.29
C ASN A 79 -21.60 7.39 -19.00
N GLU A 80 -22.30 6.26 -19.10
CA GLU A 80 -22.68 5.45 -17.94
C GLU A 80 -21.46 4.93 -17.18
N LEU A 81 -20.40 4.56 -17.90
CA LEU A 81 -19.20 3.98 -17.32
C LEU A 81 -18.19 5.05 -16.89
N PHE A 82 -18.07 6.13 -17.66
CA PHE A 82 -17.02 7.12 -17.46
C PHE A 82 -17.50 8.46 -16.90
N THR A 83 -18.80 8.78 -16.96
CA THR A 83 -19.33 10.17 -16.92
C THR A 83 -18.86 10.99 -18.12
N ASP A 84 -19.70 11.89 -18.64
CA ASP A 84 -19.35 12.69 -19.83
C ASP A 84 -18.20 13.67 -19.51
N PRO A 85 -17.03 13.56 -20.18
CA PRO A 85 -15.96 14.55 -20.06
C PRO A 85 -16.22 15.82 -20.87
N ILE A 86 -17.07 15.78 -21.92
CA ILE A 86 -17.36 16.93 -22.79
C ILE A 86 -18.76 16.81 -23.43
N GLY A 87 -19.69 17.64 -22.95
CA GLY A 87 -21.08 17.63 -23.38
C GLY A 87 -21.26 18.01 -24.85
N GLY A 88 -22.18 17.31 -25.53
CA GLY A 88 -22.56 17.60 -26.92
C GLY A 88 -21.54 17.16 -27.97
N VAL A 89 -20.46 16.49 -27.57
CA VAL A 89 -19.41 15.99 -28.48
C VAL A 89 -19.38 14.46 -28.44
N LYS A 90 -19.34 13.83 -29.62
CA LYS A 90 -19.18 12.37 -29.73
C LYS A 90 -17.77 11.95 -29.30
N LYS A 91 -17.70 10.93 -28.45
CA LYS A 91 -16.46 10.44 -27.83
C LYS A 91 -16.05 9.10 -28.39
N ASP A 92 -14.82 8.72 -28.09
CA ASP A 92 -14.28 7.40 -28.42
C ASP A 92 -13.56 6.85 -27.19
N CYS A 93 -13.46 5.51 -27.13
CA CYS A 93 -12.60 4.83 -26.19
C CYS A 93 -11.27 4.48 -26.84
N PHE A 94 -10.21 4.71 -26.09
CA PHE A 94 -8.84 4.33 -26.37
C PHE A 94 -8.35 3.40 -25.27
N VAL A 95 -7.43 2.52 -25.61
CA VAL A 95 -6.84 1.57 -24.68
C VAL A 95 -5.33 1.73 -24.69
N ARG A 96 -4.72 1.63 -23.52
CA ARG A 96 -3.30 1.38 -23.42
C ARG A 96 -3.01 0.29 -22.41
N ASP A 97 -1.84 -0.30 -22.56
CA ASP A 97 -1.37 -1.29 -21.62
C ASP A 97 -1.24 -0.66 -20.24
N THR A 98 -1.94 -1.24 -19.27
CA THR A 98 -1.63 -0.96 -17.88
C THR A 98 -0.28 -1.61 -17.60
N THR A 99 0.74 -0.81 -17.28
CA THR A 99 2.00 -1.39 -16.81
C THR A 99 1.73 -2.19 -15.53
N GLU A 100 2.42 -3.30 -15.27
CA GLU A 100 2.29 -4.03 -13.99
C GLU A 100 2.44 -3.08 -12.80
N SER A 101 3.35 -2.11 -12.94
CA SER A 101 3.56 -0.95 -12.08
C SER A 101 2.32 -0.08 -11.83
N THR A 102 1.18 -0.27 -12.48
CA THR A 102 -0.06 0.48 -12.18
C THR A 102 -1.11 -0.43 -11.52
N LEU A 103 -0.92 -1.74 -11.53
CA LEU A 103 -1.80 -2.73 -10.90
C LEU A 103 -1.27 -3.18 -9.54
N LEU A 104 0.03 -3.46 -9.48
CA LEU A 104 0.75 -3.85 -8.28
C LEU A 104 2.00 -2.97 -8.17
N PRO A 105 2.43 -2.62 -6.95
CA PRO A 105 3.70 -1.94 -6.80
C PRO A 105 4.85 -2.93 -6.97
N PRO A 106 5.95 -2.54 -7.65
CA PRO A 106 7.12 -3.41 -7.81
C PRO A 106 7.68 -3.81 -6.45
N ARG A 107 8.30 -4.99 -6.34
CA ARG A 107 8.90 -5.45 -5.08
C ARG A 107 9.90 -4.41 -4.58
N LEU A 108 9.72 -3.97 -3.34
CA LEU A 108 10.60 -2.97 -2.74
C LEU A 108 11.87 -3.68 -2.22
N ALA A 109 12.98 -3.58 -2.95
CA ALA A 109 14.26 -4.18 -2.55
C ALA A 109 15.06 -3.31 -1.57
N VAL A 110 14.83 -1.99 -1.61
CA VAL A 110 15.47 -1.02 -0.72
C VAL A 110 14.43 -0.02 -0.24
N LEU A 111 14.47 0.30 1.06
CA LEU A 111 13.60 1.28 1.68
C LEU A 111 14.41 2.55 1.99
N PRO A 112 14.16 3.67 1.30
CA PRO A 112 14.72 4.97 1.69
C PRO A 112 14.13 5.39 3.04
N VAL A 113 15.00 5.61 4.03
CA VAL A 113 14.60 6.03 5.37
C VAL A 113 15.45 7.18 5.88
N THR A 114 14.78 8.06 6.62
CA THR A 114 15.42 9.00 7.56
C THR A 114 15.06 8.56 8.97
N ILE A 115 16.04 8.53 9.87
CA ILE A 115 15.83 8.18 11.29
C ILE A 115 16.48 9.28 12.13
N GLU A 116 15.65 9.97 12.90
CA GLU A 116 16.03 11.00 13.85
C GLU A 116 15.85 10.46 15.27
N LEU A 117 16.91 10.53 16.07
CA LEU A 117 16.93 9.96 17.41
C LEU A 117 16.47 10.94 18.51
N ASN A 118 15.81 12.06 18.21
CA ASN A 118 15.32 13.12 19.13
C ASN A 118 15.62 12.88 20.64
N ASP A 119 16.89 13.08 21.00
CA ASP A 119 17.48 12.91 22.34
C ASP A 119 17.58 11.48 22.90
N LEU A 120 16.94 10.48 22.29
CA LEU A 120 16.99 9.06 22.65
C LEU A 120 18.41 8.55 22.90
N ALA A 121 19.34 8.81 21.97
CA ALA A 121 20.72 8.35 22.05
C ALA A 121 21.50 8.97 23.24
N THR A 122 20.98 10.06 23.80
CA THR A 122 21.57 10.76 24.95
C THR A 122 20.83 10.49 26.27
N VAL A 123 19.64 9.86 26.23
CA VAL A 123 18.87 9.51 27.43
C VAL A 123 19.67 8.56 28.32
N GLU A 124 19.74 8.88 29.61
CA GLU A 124 20.33 8.04 30.66
C GLU A 124 21.73 7.50 30.27
N ALA A 125 22.58 8.37 29.72
CA ALA A 125 23.94 8.03 29.26
C ALA A 125 23.98 6.94 28.16
N GLY A 126 23.01 6.96 27.24
CA GLY A 126 22.98 6.04 26.10
C GLY A 126 22.32 4.71 26.42
N ARG A 127 21.36 4.70 27.35
CA ARG A 127 20.59 3.49 27.71
C ARG A 127 19.95 2.82 26.51
N TYR A 128 19.47 3.62 25.55
CA TYR A 128 18.81 3.15 24.34
C TYR A 128 19.76 3.21 23.15
N SER A 129 19.93 2.09 22.46
CA SER A 129 20.64 2.03 21.18
C SER A 129 19.70 1.65 20.04
N VAL A 130 20.04 2.07 18.82
CA VAL A 130 19.27 1.74 17.62
C VAL A 130 20.16 0.99 16.65
N ASP A 131 19.70 -0.19 16.21
CA ASP A 131 20.41 -1.03 15.25
C ASP A 131 19.59 -1.20 13.97
N LEU A 132 20.18 -0.90 12.82
CA LEU A 132 19.60 -1.27 11.53
C LEU A 132 19.83 -2.75 11.26
N VAL A 133 18.83 -3.44 10.72
CA VAL A 133 18.97 -4.84 10.30
C VAL A 133 19.19 -4.90 8.80
N VAL A 134 20.34 -5.43 8.38
CA VAL A 134 20.73 -5.57 6.98
C VAL A 134 21.15 -7.01 6.72
N GLY A 135 20.28 -7.77 6.07
CA GLY A 135 20.45 -9.22 5.95
C GLY A 135 20.55 -9.87 7.34
N MET A 136 21.68 -10.49 7.65
CA MET A 136 21.96 -11.08 8.98
C MET A 136 22.75 -10.17 9.91
N GLN A 137 23.14 -8.98 9.46
CA GLN A 137 23.96 -8.05 10.24
C GLN A 137 23.11 -7.01 10.98
N ARG A 138 23.61 -6.58 12.13
CA ARG A 138 23.08 -5.44 12.90
C ARG A 138 24.08 -4.30 12.84
N ILE A 139 23.66 -3.14 12.36
CA ILE A 139 24.50 -1.96 12.23
C ILE A 139 24.00 -0.91 13.23
N ALA A 140 24.77 -0.70 14.30
CA ALA A 140 24.44 0.29 15.31
C ALA A 140 24.52 1.72 14.74
N LEU A 141 23.47 2.51 14.94
CA LEU A 141 23.45 3.94 14.66
C LEU A 141 24.27 4.67 15.73
N LYS A 142 25.31 5.37 15.28
CA LYS A 142 26.19 6.15 16.17
C LYS A 142 25.89 7.65 16.15
N ALA A 143 25.20 8.13 15.11
CA ALA A 143 24.84 9.53 14.94
C ALA A 143 23.36 9.74 15.33
N PRO A 144 22.97 10.93 15.82
CA PRO A 144 21.58 11.24 16.17
C PRO A 144 20.66 11.34 14.95
N HIS A 145 21.24 11.40 13.74
CA HIS A 145 20.55 11.42 12.46
C HIS A 145 21.14 10.35 11.55
N PHE A 146 20.26 9.63 10.85
CA PHE A 146 20.60 8.70 9.79
C PHE A 146 19.72 8.96 8.57
N GLU A 147 20.33 9.12 7.41
CA GLU A 147 19.65 9.16 6.12
C GLU A 147 20.30 8.13 5.20
N GLY A 148 19.51 7.19 4.68
CA GLY A 148 20.04 6.11 3.87
C GLY A 148 18.97 5.14 3.38
N THR A 149 19.39 3.91 3.10
CA THR A 149 18.49 2.85 2.64
C THR A 149 18.63 1.61 3.50
N LEU A 150 17.51 0.95 3.80
CA LEU A 150 17.49 -0.39 4.37
C LEU A 150 17.35 -1.41 3.25
N GLY A 151 18.15 -2.47 3.29
CA GLY A 151 18.00 -3.60 2.39
C GLY A 151 16.83 -4.48 2.81
N SER A 152 16.10 -5.00 1.83
CA SER A 152 14.99 -5.93 2.07
C SER A 152 15.46 -7.18 2.80
N LEU A 153 14.72 -7.55 3.84
CA LEU A 153 14.82 -8.83 4.51
C LEU A 153 13.78 -9.76 3.87
N GLY A 154 14.20 -11.01 3.58
CA GLY A 154 13.33 -11.99 2.93
C GLY A 154 12.01 -12.15 3.67
N LEU A 155 10.96 -12.57 2.97
CA LEU A 155 9.61 -12.75 3.51
C LEU A 155 9.60 -13.30 4.94
N ALA A 156 8.93 -12.59 5.85
CA ALA A 156 8.71 -13.08 7.20
C ALA A 156 7.87 -14.36 7.15
N THR A 157 7.95 -15.17 8.20
CA THR A 157 7.05 -16.33 8.38
C THR A 157 5.58 -15.93 8.56
N ASP A 158 5.27 -14.63 8.67
CA ASP A 158 3.90 -14.12 8.74
C ASP A 158 3.23 -14.19 7.35
N PRO A 159 2.18 -15.00 7.16
CA PRO A 159 1.51 -15.16 5.87
C PRO A 159 0.77 -13.90 5.38
N SER A 160 0.61 -12.88 6.23
CA SER A 160 0.08 -11.57 5.81
C SER A 160 1.09 -10.73 5.02
N MET A 161 2.39 -11.07 5.06
CA MET A 161 3.41 -10.38 4.29
C MET A 161 3.53 -10.96 2.88
N THR A 162 3.21 -10.15 1.89
CA THR A 162 3.27 -10.51 0.47
C THR A 162 4.48 -9.93 -0.26
N GLN A 163 5.27 -9.09 0.41
CA GLN A 163 6.59 -8.63 -0.03
C GLN A 163 7.58 -8.68 1.12
N ASP A 164 8.85 -8.48 0.79
CA ASP A 164 9.91 -8.35 1.78
C ASP A 164 9.63 -7.25 2.80
N TYR A 165 10.26 -7.39 3.96
CA TYR A 165 10.16 -6.45 5.04
C TYR A 165 11.50 -5.79 5.33
N PHE A 166 11.45 -4.71 6.11
CA PHE A 166 12.61 -3.99 6.60
C PHE A 166 12.50 -3.92 8.11
N GLN A 167 13.64 -3.84 8.79
CA GLN A 167 13.67 -3.83 10.24
C GLN A 167 14.77 -2.93 10.78
N PHE A 168 14.45 -2.26 11.87
CA PHE A 168 15.44 -1.75 12.80
C PHE A 168 14.98 -2.05 14.24
N ASN A 169 15.94 -2.12 15.15
CA ASN A 169 15.71 -2.46 16.55
C ASN A 169 16.06 -1.27 17.42
N ILE A 170 15.30 -1.10 18.49
CA ILE A 170 15.64 -0.23 19.62
C ILE A 170 15.91 -1.16 20.79
N VAL A 171 17.08 -1.03 21.42
CA VAL A 171 17.50 -1.87 22.55
C VAL A 171 17.57 -1.01 23.80
N ASP A 172 16.79 -1.39 24.82
CA ASP A 172 16.94 -0.89 26.17
C ASP A 172 17.95 -1.76 26.92
N SER A 173 19.13 -1.22 27.19
CA SER A 173 20.21 -1.93 27.89
C SER A 173 19.97 -2.11 29.39
N LYS A 174 18.97 -1.44 29.98
CA LYS A 174 18.66 -1.59 31.41
C LYS A 174 18.11 -2.99 31.71
N PRO A 175 18.57 -3.68 32.77
CA PRO A 175 18.03 -4.98 33.12
C PRO A 175 16.56 -4.92 33.59
N PRO A 176 15.70 -5.85 33.13
CA PRO A 176 15.99 -6.84 32.09
C PRO A 176 16.07 -6.17 30.71
N THR A 177 17.08 -6.54 29.92
CA THR A 177 17.29 -5.97 28.58
C THR A 177 16.08 -6.23 27.70
N ARG A 178 15.57 -5.19 27.04
CA ARG A 178 14.42 -5.28 26.14
C ARG A 178 14.82 -4.87 24.74
N GLN A 179 14.28 -5.59 23.75
CA GLN A 179 14.43 -5.24 22.35
C GLN A 179 13.05 -4.98 21.75
N TYR A 180 12.89 -3.77 21.21
CA TYR A 180 11.74 -3.34 20.43
C TYR A 180 12.12 -3.41 18.96
N SER A 181 11.55 -4.36 18.23
CA SER A 181 11.82 -4.57 16.81
C SER A 181 10.71 -3.91 16.00
N LEU A 182 11.05 -2.92 15.16
CA LEU A 182 10.08 -2.32 14.24
C LEU A 182 10.16 -3.01 12.89
N PHE A 183 9.02 -3.51 12.42
CA PHE A 183 8.87 -4.16 11.13
C PHE A 183 8.12 -3.23 10.19
N ILE A 184 8.67 -3.06 8.98
CA ILE A 184 8.08 -2.26 7.91
C ILE A 184 7.93 -3.17 6.69
N ALA A 185 6.69 -3.43 6.29
CA ALA A 185 6.39 -4.29 5.16
C ALA A 185 5.79 -3.48 4.02
N ALA A 186 6.33 -3.71 2.83
CA ALA A 186 5.73 -3.29 1.59
C ALA A 186 4.52 -4.18 1.27
N THR A 187 3.36 -3.61 0.95
CA THR A 187 2.21 -4.42 0.49
C THR A 187 2.17 -4.50 -1.03
N GLN A 188 1.40 -5.45 -1.56
CA GLN A 188 1.06 -5.54 -2.98
C GLN A 188 -0.12 -4.62 -3.38
N GLU A 189 -0.56 -3.73 -2.49
CA GLU A 189 -1.66 -2.81 -2.75
C GLU A 189 -1.14 -1.41 -3.09
N ARG A 190 -1.81 -0.75 -4.04
CA ARG A 190 -1.55 0.65 -4.39
C ARG A 190 -2.50 1.57 -3.66
N CYS A 191 -1.98 2.72 -3.28
CA CYS A 191 -2.77 3.83 -2.78
C CYS A 191 -2.68 5.01 -3.74
N THR A 192 -3.65 5.91 -3.70
CA THR A 192 -3.60 7.16 -4.45
C THR A 192 -3.44 8.34 -3.51
N SER A 193 -2.49 9.23 -3.80
CA SER A 193 -2.35 10.50 -3.09
C SER A 193 -2.72 11.65 -4.02
N PHE A 194 -3.47 12.63 -3.53
CA PHE A 194 -3.82 13.82 -4.30
C PHE A 194 -3.09 15.03 -3.74
N ARG A 195 -2.44 15.79 -4.61
CA ARG A 195 -1.77 17.02 -4.24
C ARG A 195 -2.39 18.21 -4.97
N ARG A 196 -2.71 19.25 -4.20
CA ARG A 196 -3.07 20.55 -4.79
C ARG A 196 -1.82 21.23 -5.36
N MET A 197 -1.89 21.61 -6.63
CA MET A 197 -0.88 22.34 -7.37
C MET A 197 -1.04 23.85 -7.15
N GLY A 198 -0.02 24.63 -7.51
CA GLY A 198 -0.02 26.09 -7.30
C GLY A 198 -1.09 26.83 -8.12
N ASP A 199 -1.57 26.22 -9.21
CA ASP A 199 -2.66 26.69 -10.07
C ASP A 199 -4.06 26.27 -9.56
N GLY A 200 -4.14 25.60 -8.40
CA GLY A 200 -5.39 25.10 -7.83
C GLY A 200 -5.84 23.74 -8.37
N SER A 201 -5.18 23.19 -9.39
CA SER A 201 -5.46 21.84 -9.90
C SER A 201 -5.05 20.75 -8.91
N MET A 202 -5.60 19.54 -9.05
CA MET A 202 -5.21 18.37 -8.24
C MET A 202 -4.38 17.41 -9.09
N ALA A 203 -3.13 17.20 -8.70
CA ALA A 203 -2.30 16.14 -9.26
C ALA A 203 -2.54 14.84 -8.49
N MET A 204 -3.02 13.81 -9.20
CA MET A 204 -3.12 12.45 -8.66
C MET A 204 -1.77 11.74 -8.80
N SER A 205 -1.38 11.01 -7.76
CA SER A 205 -0.27 10.05 -7.80
C SER A 205 -0.74 8.66 -7.47
N MET A 206 -0.03 7.69 -8.04
CA MET A 206 0.06 6.36 -7.45
C MET A 206 1.16 6.33 -6.39
N GLY A 207 0.87 5.61 -5.31
CA GLY A 207 1.78 5.25 -4.24
C GLY A 207 1.64 3.77 -3.92
N ARG A 208 2.21 3.37 -2.79
CA ARG A 208 2.10 2.01 -2.26
C ARG A 208 1.73 2.05 -0.79
N PHE A 209 0.98 1.05 -0.34
CA PHE A 209 0.74 0.89 1.08
C PHE A 209 1.98 0.28 1.76
N MET A 210 2.25 0.77 2.97
CA MET A 210 3.27 0.25 3.88
C MET A 210 2.58 -0.11 5.18
N ASP A 211 2.81 -1.33 5.65
CA ASP A 211 2.33 -1.81 6.94
C ASP A 211 3.47 -1.76 7.95
N ILE A 212 3.24 -1.13 9.09
CA ILE A 212 4.25 -0.93 10.15
C ILE A 212 3.69 -1.48 11.46
N TYR A 213 4.49 -2.27 12.16
CA TYR A 213 4.17 -2.74 13.50
C TYR A 213 5.46 -2.99 14.30
N SER A 214 5.33 -3.10 15.61
CA SER A 214 6.44 -3.44 16.49
C SER A 214 6.24 -4.78 17.20
N ILE A 215 7.35 -5.39 17.58
CA ILE A 215 7.38 -6.54 18.49
C ILE A 215 8.31 -6.22 19.65
N ILE A 216 7.85 -6.50 20.86
CA ILE A 216 8.64 -6.38 22.08
C ILE A 216 9.12 -7.77 22.49
N THR A 217 10.42 -7.88 22.78
CA THR A 217 11.05 -9.11 23.25
C THR A 217 11.94 -8.82 24.46
N GLU A 218 12.01 -9.79 25.36
CA GLU A 218 12.96 -9.81 26.47
C GLU A 218 13.89 -11.02 26.27
N PRO A 219 15.08 -10.83 25.69
CA PRO A 219 15.91 -11.94 25.21
C PRO A 219 16.32 -12.92 26.30
N ALA A 220 16.38 -12.47 27.55
CA ALA A 220 16.86 -13.25 28.69
C ALA A 220 15.82 -14.20 29.30
N THR A 221 14.53 -13.96 29.07
CA THR A 221 13.46 -14.53 29.92
C THR A 221 12.47 -15.39 29.15
N GLY A 222 12.69 -15.63 27.86
CA GLY A 222 11.89 -16.57 27.06
C GLY A 222 10.40 -16.18 26.95
N PHE A 223 10.04 -14.93 27.22
CA PHE A 223 8.66 -14.45 27.11
C PHE A 223 8.15 -14.54 25.68
N ILE A 224 6.84 -14.75 25.56
CA ILE A 224 6.13 -14.67 24.29
C ILE A 224 6.19 -13.21 23.82
N PRO A 225 6.71 -12.95 22.61
CA PRO A 225 6.79 -11.61 22.06
C PRO A 225 5.40 -10.96 21.93
N GLN A 226 5.27 -9.70 22.34
CA GLN A 226 4.03 -8.94 22.16
C GLN A 226 4.11 -8.12 20.88
N ARG A 227 3.15 -8.30 19.97
CA ARG A 227 3.01 -7.55 18.71
C ARG A 227 2.07 -6.35 18.91
N SER A 228 2.41 -5.19 18.36
CA SER A 228 1.49 -4.06 18.27
C SER A 228 0.40 -4.29 17.22
N GLU A 229 -0.66 -3.49 17.26
CA GLU A 229 -1.53 -3.35 16.10
C GLU A 229 -0.73 -2.85 14.88
N MET A 230 -1.12 -3.35 13.72
CA MET A 230 -0.50 -2.99 12.45
C MET A 230 -1.09 -1.67 11.95
N GLN A 231 -0.21 -0.75 11.60
CA GLN A 231 -0.56 0.56 11.05
C GLN A 231 -0.31 0.57 9.55
N ARG A 232 -1.33 0.90 8.75
CA ARG A 232 -1.26 0.94 7.29
C ARG A 232 -1.19 2.39 6.80
N LEU A 233 -0.25 2.68 5.91
CA LEU A 233 0.06 4.05 5.48
C LEU A 233 0.25 4.10 3.97
N CYS A 234 -0.17 5.19 3.35
CA CYS A 234 0.16 5.47 1.96
C CYS A 234 1.47 6.26 1.86
N THR A 235 2.37 5.83 0.98
CA THR A 235 3.59 6.58 0.65
C THR A 235 3.85 6.55 -0.86
N ASN A 236 4.81 7.34 -1.32
CA ASN A 236 5.24 7.34 -2.72
C ASN A 236 5.71 5.95 -3.17
N ASP A 237 5.85 5.78 -4.49
CA ASP A 237 6.18 4.47 -5.06
C ASP A 237 7.57 3.94 -4.63
N ARG A 238 8.44 4.80 -4.08
CA ARG A 238 9.74 4.43 -3.51
C ARG A 238 9.65 3.93 -2.07
N GLY A 239 8.48 3.97 -1.44
CA GLY A 239 8.33 3.55 -0.06
C GLY A 239 8.92 4.54 0.96
N GLN A 240 9.22 5.79 0.61
CA GLN A 240 10.03 6.66 1.46
C GLN A 240 9.34 6.99 2.80
N LEU A 241 10.07 6.79 3.91
CA LEU A 241 9.59 7.02 5.27
C LEU A 241 10.61 7.82 6.10
N ALA A 242 10.12 8.60 7.05
CA ALA A 242 10.96 9.16 8.11
C ALA A 242 10.44 8.75 9.49
N PHE A 243 11.37 8.47 10.40
CA PHE A 243 11.10 8.05 11.77
C PHE A 243 11.74 9.04 12.73
N TYR A 244 10.96 9.52 13.68
CA TYR A 244 11.38 10.44 14.71
C TYR A 244 11.15 9.74 16.06
N LEU A 245 12.24 9.26 16.65
CA LEU A 245 12.21 8.49 17.89
C LEU A 245 12.38 9.44 19.06
N HIS A 246 11.36 9.55 19.89
CA HIS A 246 11.40 10.42 21.06
C HIS A 246 11.91 9.67 22.29
N SER A 247 12.41 10.41 23.28
CA SER A 247 12.65 9.87 24.62
C SER A 247 11.38 9.17 25.14
N PRO A 248 11.47 7.93 25.66
CA PRO A 248 10.31 7.23 26.15
C PRO A 248 9.69 7.94 27.36
N SER A 249 8.36 7.86 27.46
CA SER A 249 7.66 8.19 28.69
C SER A 249 7.72 7.01 29.68
N ILE A 250 7.06 7.16 30.83
CA ILE A 250 6.92 6.06 31.80
C ILE A 250 6.27 4.80 31.17
N ASP A 251 5.34 4.99 30.23
CA ASP A 251 4.47 3.92 29.73
C ASP A 251 4.83 3.47 28.31
N ALA A 252 5.37 4.36 27.48
CA ALA A 252 5.56 4.06 26.06
C ALA A 252 6.76 4.78 25.42
N PHE A 253 7.37 4.08 24.49
CA PHE A 253 8.25 4.60 23.46
C PHE A 253 7.41 5.18 22.32
N ARG A 254 7.51 6.49 22.07
CA ARG A 254 6.81 7.14 20.96
C ARG A 254 7.71 7.25 19.74
N ILE A 255 7.22 6.73 18.62
CA ILE A 255 7.85 6.90 17.30
C ILE A 255 6.87 7.66 16.43
N LYS A 256 7.23 8.88 16.03
CA LYS A 256 6.50 9.58 14.98
C LYS A 256 7.01 9.09 13.63
N VAL A 257 6.08 8.66 12.78
CA VAL A 257 6.40 8.18 11.45
C VAL A 257 5.76 9.09 10.41
N VAL A 258 6.52 9.43 9.38
CA VAL A 258 6.12 10.33 8.31
C VAL A 258 6.25 9.61 6.98
N SER A 259 5.15 9.51 6.24
CA SER A 259 5.17 9.08 4.84
C SER A 259 5.41 10.24 3.91
N HIS A 260 6.00 9.98 2.73
CA HIS A 260 6.30 11.03 1.77
C HIS A 260 5.49 10.86 0.48
N GLY A 261 4.94 11.96 -0.01
CA GLY A 261 4.30 12.02 -1.32
C GLY A 261 5.32 12.14 -2.45
N ILE A 262 4.84 12.38 -3.69
CA ILE A 262 5.67 12.39 -4.92
C ILE A 262 6.87 13.34 -4.83
N ALA A 263 6.66 14.54 -4.30
CA ALA A 263 7.69 15.58 -4.31
C ALA A 263 8.64 15.48 -3.11
N GLY A 264 8.68 14.33 -2.42
CA GLY A 264 9.44 14.17 -1.19
C GLY A 264 8.93 15.06 -0.05
N LYS A 265 7.67 15.50 -0.11
CA LYS A 265 7.02 16.23 0.99
C LYS A 265 6.29 15.23 1.89
N ALA A 266 6.24 15.51 3.18
CA ALA A 266 5.40 14.78 4.12
C ALA A 266 3.95 14.71 3.61
N ASN A 267 3.38 13.51 3.59
CA ASN A 267 2.02 13.22 3.16
C ASN A 267 1.16 12.89 4.37
N ASP A 268 1.45 11.77 5.04
CA ASP A 268 0.76 11.34 6.25
C ASP A 268 1.73 11.27 7.43
N VAL A 269 1.20 11.51 8.63
CA VAL A 269 1.94 11.43 9.89
C VAL A 269 1.11 10.66 10.89
N PHE A 270 1.73 9.69 11.57
CA PHE A 270 1.11 9.01 12.69
C PHE A 270 2.11 8.79 13.82
N ASP A 271 1.60 8.59 15.02
CA ASP A 271 2.39 8.25 16.19
C ASP A 271 2.20 6.77 16.53
N LEU A 272 3.29 6.00 16.52
CA LEU A 272 3.34 4.64 17.03
C LEU A 272 3.79 4.67 18.49
N TYR A 273 2.98 4.07 19.36
CA TYR A 273 3.30 3.90 20.78
C TYR A 273 3.66 2.44 21.05
N ILE A 274 4.89 2.22 21.53
CA ILE A 274 5.38 0.90 21.90
C ILE A 274 5.49 0.86 23.42
N PRO A 275 4.72 0.02 24.13
CA PRO A 275 4.81 -0.08 25.59
C PRO A 275 6.25 -0.27 26.09
N THR A 276 6.65 0.40 27.16
CA THR A 276 7.99 0.22 27.75
C THR A 276 8.08 -1.08 28.55
N ALA A 277 6.95 -1.58 29.06
CA ALA A 277 6.83 -2.84 29.79
C ALA A 277 6.01 -3.87 29.02
N LEU A 278 6.38 -5.14 29.15
CA LEU A 278 5.52 -6.24 28.75
C LEU A 278 4.38 -6.36 29.77
N ASN A 279 3.14 -6.38 29.30
CA ASN A 279 2.04 -6.81 30.15
C ASN A 279 2.19 -8.31 30.38
N ALA A 280 2.24 -8.76 31.64
CA ALA A 280 2.17 -10.18 31.94
C ALA A 280 0.79 -10.70 31.50
N VAL A 281 0.71 -11.21 30.27
CA VAL A 281 -0.43 -12.04 29.86
C VAL A 281 -0.24 -13.37 30.57
N TYR A 282 -0.78 -13.47 31.77
CA TYR A 282 -0.97 -14.75 32.43
C TYR A 282 -1.95 -15.55 31.57
N THR A 283 -1.47 -16.60 30.91
CA THR A 283 -2.34 -17.67 30.42
C THR A 283 -3.00 -18.32 31.65
N GLN A 284 -4.30 -18.12 31.82
CA GLN A 284 -5.13 -19.06 32.58
C GLN A 284 -5.38 -20.31 31.73
#